data_AF-A0A7V6HDB1-F1
#
_entry.id   AF-A0A7V6HDB1-F1
#
_cell.length_a   1.000
_cell.length_b   1.000
_cell.length_c   1.000
_cell.angle_alpha   90.00
_cell.angle_beta   90.00
_cell.angle_gamma   90.00
#
_symmetry.space_group_name_H-M   'P 1'
#
loop_
_entity.id
_entity.type
_entity.pdbx_description
1 polymer ?
#
loop_
_entity_poly.entity_id
_entity_poly.type
_entity_poly.pdbx_seq_one_letter_code
_entity_poly.pdbx_strand_id
1 'polypeptide(L)' 'MRYRIGVDIGGTLTDCVVILENGSVFTFKELSTPHDQSIGDVTCHRHSQ' A
#
# COMPACT_ATOMS: atom_id res chain seq x y z
N MET A 1 1.53 17.80 -0.68
CA MET A 1 1.19 16.86 -1.76
C MET A 1 0.06 15.98 -1.27
N ARG A 2 -1.00 15.81 -2.05
CA ARG A 2 -2.15 14.99 -1.67
C ARG A 2 -2.13 13.75 -2.55
N TYR A 3 -2.31 12.59 -1.95
CA TYR A 3 -2.44 11.31 -2.64
C TYR A 3 -3.45 10.47 -1.88
N ARG A 4 -4.01 9.46 -2.55
CA ARG A 4 -4.88 8.46 -1.93
C ARG A 4 -4.17 7.12 -2.01
N ILE A 5 -4.21 6.36 -0.93
CA ILE A 5 -3.75 4.98 -0.91
C ILE A 5 -4.95 4.07 -0.63
N GLY A 6 -5.10 3.02 -1.43
CA GLY A 6 -5.90 1.85 -1.10
C GLY A 6 -4.97 0.72 -0.68
N VAL A 7 -5.30 0.06 0.44
CA VAL A 7 -4.55 -1.08 0.98
C VAL A 7 -5.54 -2.23 1.15
N ASP A 8 -5.22 -3.40 0.58
CA ASP A 8 -5.95 -4.65 0.75
C ASP A 8 -5.04 -5.70 1.40
N ILE A 9 -5.35 -6.08 2.63
CA ILE A 9 -4.52 -6.96 3.44
C ILE A 9 -4.98 -8.40 3.26
N GLY A 10 -4.18 -9.18 2.53
CA GLY A 10 -4.36 -10.62 2.38
C GLY A 10 -3.58 -11.45 3.39
N GLY A 11 -3.65 -12.78 3.24
CA GLY A 11 -2.89 -13.73 4.07
C GLY A 11 -1.44 -13.95 3.60
N THR A 12 -1.18 -13.81 2.29
CA THR A 12 0.15 -14.02 1.69
C THR A 12 0.78 -12.70 1.26
N LEU A 13 0.00 -11.85 0.60
CA LEU A 13 0.42 -10.55 0.10
C LEU A 13 -0.56 -9.47 0.55
N THR A 14 -0.03 -8.27 0.75
CA THR A 14 -0.77 -7.02 0.92
C THR A 14 -0.66 -6.24 -0.39
N ASP A 15 -1.81 -5.91 -0.98
CA ASP A 15 -1.91 -5.18 -2.25
C ASP A 15 -2.08 -3.69 -1.98
N CYS A 16 -1.32 -2.85 -2.68
CA CYS A 16 -1.34 -1.42 -2.46
C CYS A 16 -1.44 -0.62 -3.76
N VAL A 17 -2.34 0.37 -3.74
CA VAL A 17 -2.65 1.24 -4.88
C VAL A 17 -2.52 2.68 -4.44
N VAL A 18 -1.64 3.44 -5.11
CA VAL A 18 -1.42 4.86 -4.86
C VAL A 18 -1.96 5.66 -6.04
N ILE A 19 -2.81 6.64 -5.75
CA ILE A 19 -3.38 7.56 -6.73
C ILE A 19 -2.89 8.97 -6.40
N LEU A 20 -2.14 9.56 -7.32
CA LEU A 20 -1.66 10.95 -7.22
C LEU A 20 -2.71 11.94 -7.73
N GLU A 21 -2.57 13.21 -7.35
CA GLU A 21 -3.45 14.31 -7.80
C GLU A 21 -3.50 14.47 -9.33
N ASN A 22 -2.41 14.15 -10.04
CA ASN A 22 -2.35 14.22 -11.51
C ASN A 22 -3.01 13.00 -12.20
N GLY A 23 -3.60 12.09 -11.43
CA GLY A 23 -4.23 10.86 -11.94
C GLY A 23 -3.25 9.71 -12.20
N SER A 24 -1.94 9.87 -11.94
CA SER A 24 -1.01 8.75 -11.99
C SER A 24 -1.36 7.70 -10.94
N VAL A 25 -1.29 6.43 -11.35
CA VAL A 25 -1.60 5.26 -10.50
C VAL A 25 -0.36 4.38 -10.40
N PHE A 26 0.02 4.03 -9.18
CA PHE A 26 1.08 3.08 -8.89
C PHE A 26 0.51 1.91 -8.12
N THR A 27 0.93 0.70 -8.47
CA THR A 27 0.52 -0.52 -7.79
C THR A 27 1.73 -1.34 -7.41
N PHE A 28 1.69 -1.93 -6.22
CA PHE A 28 2.74 -2.81 -5.73
C PHE A 28 2.16 -3.81 -4.73
N LYS A 29 2.91 -4.88 -4.50
CA LYS A 29 2.55 -5.97 -3.60
C LYS A 29 3.67 -6.17 -2.60
N GLU A 30 3.30 -6.37 -1.34
CA GLU A 30 4.23 -6.68 -0.26
C GLU A 30 3.86 -7.99 0.41
N LEU A 31 4.83 -8.64 1.06
CA LEU A 31 4.52 -9.81 1.89
C LEU A 31 3.62 -9.39 3.04
N SER A 32 2.54 -10.14 3.26
CA SER A 32 1.71 -9.94 4.44
C SER A 32 2.47 -10.27 5.71
N THR A 33 2.11 -9.58 6.78
CA THR A 33 2.66 -9.73 8.11
C THR A 33 1.52 -10.18 9.05
N PRO A 34 1.17 -11.48 9.08
CA PRO A 34 -0.05 -11.96 9.75
C PRO A 34 -0.07 -11.69 11.26
N HIS A 35 1.11 -11.59 11.87
CA HIS A 35 1.26 -11.30 13.29
C HIS A 35 1.05 -9.81 13.60
N ASP A 36 1.24 -8.92 12.62
CA ASP A 36 1.01 -7.48 12.74
C ASP A 36 0.80 -6.86 11.36
N GLN A 37 -0.47 -6.73 10.97
CA GLN A 37 -0.87 -6.23 9.66
C GLN A 37 -0.54 -4.74 9.45
N SER A 38 -0.29 -3.97 10.52
CA SER A 38 0.08 -2.56 10.42
C SER A 38 1.43 -2.37 9.71
N ILE A 39 2.30 -3.38 9.75
CA ILE A 39 3.59 -3.35 9.05
C ILE A 39 3.37 -3.31 7.53
N GLY A 40 2.40 -4.06 7.01
CA GLY A 40 2.03 -4.03 5.60
C GLY A 40 1.55 -2.65 5.18
N ASP A 41 0.64 -2.06 5.96
CA ASP A 41 0.12 -0.70 5.74
C ASP A 41 1.25 0.37 5.73
N VAL A 42 2.12 0.36 6.74
CA VAL A 42 3.26 1.30 6.82
C VAL A 42 4.23 1.12 5.64
N THR A 43 4.46 -0.12 5.21
CA THR A 43 5.31 -0.41 4.05
C THR A 43 4.71 0.18 2.77
N CYS A 44 3.39 0.14 2.65
CA CYS A 44 2.69 0.76 1.53
C CYS A 44 2.75 2.27 1.55
N HIS A 45 2.62 2.89 2.72
CA HIS A 45 2.85 4.31 2.87
C HIS A 45 4.28 4.73 2.49
N ARG A 46 5.29 3.89 2.75
CA ARG A 46 6.69 4.18 2.37
C ARG A 46 6.91 4.24 0.86
N HIS A 47 6.25 3.37 0.10
CA HIS A 47 6.35 3.34 -1.36
C HIS A 47 5.62 4.49 -2.06
N SER A 48 4.80 5.24 -1.32
CA SER A 48 4.08 6.41 -1.83
C SER A 48 4.85 7.74 -1.74
N GLN A 49 6.04 7.73 -1.13
CA GLN A 49 6.96 8.87 -1.04
C GLN A 49 7.96 8.85 -2.19
#